data_AF-A0A182SG70-F1
#
_entry.id   AF-A0A182SG70-F1
#
_cell.length_a   1.000
_cell.length_b   1.000
_cell.length_c   1.000
_cell.angle_alpha   90.00
_cell.angle_beta   90.00
_cell.angle_gamma   90.00
#
_symmetry.space_group_name_H-M   'P 1'
#
loop_
_entity.id
_entity.type
_entity.pdbx_description
1 polymer ?
#
loop_
_entity_poly.entity_id
_entity_poly.type
_entity_poly.pdbx_seq_one_letter_code
_entity_poly.pdbx_strand_id
1 'polypeptide(L)'
;MGSFVYAFLGSVKEITVAPTAVMALMVQQPVLDLGPAGAVLLSFLSGCIMLLLGCFNFGFVVQFISMPVITGFITAAAITIISSQLKSLMGIASSGKSSGFVDTWINLYENIGETRLWDSLIKGRGHGKWKIFTKYLCLLRNAMIVLSGGLIAYICSTQEIFPFKLTGKVASGLPSLELPPFETDHNGKHYDFIDMIRTLGSSVISVPLISILEIVSIGKAFSRGRLVDATQEMLSLGCCNVASSFVSSIPTTASFARSAINSSSGVVTPFGGVFTGVLVLLALGLLTDYFYFIPKTTLAAVIIAAMIFIIEYRAVAEMWRIKRIDIVPFLATVISCLFLGLEIGIVVGIAINETTVLIVRPDSDLAFSSAEYFREKILKLVQHNLPEIVLIDGEWIKFVDSTVVRNLSSTVSDIRQQERHVLLWRWDKNVRSALYRFKKHKFMPLFKNEETAEMVIENWKPGYSNESYVNIA
;
A
#
# COMPACT_ATOMS: atom_id res chain seq x y z
N MET A 1 16.68 7.01 8.17
CA MET A 1 16.66 8.21 7.31
C MET A 1 15.32 8.45 6.64
N GLY A 2 14.69 7.46 6.01
CA GLY A 2 13.42 7.65 5.28
C GLY A 2 12.35 8.49 6.01
N SER A 3 12.08 8.23 7.29
CA SER A 3 11.08 9.01 8.05
C SER A 3 11.43 10.49 8.25
N PHE A 4 12.72 10.84 8.26
CA PHE A 4 13.18 12.24 8.36
C PHE A 4 13.02 12.97 7.02
N VAL A 5 13.38 12.31 5.91
CA VAL A 5 13.25 12.88 4.57
C VAL A 5 11.79 13.02 4.17
N TYR A 6 10.97 12.01 4.49
CA TYR A 6 9.53 12.03 4.22
C TYR A 6 8.80 13.18 4.94
N ALA A 7 9.30 13.61 6.11
CA ALA A 7 8.69 14.72 6.84
C ALA A 7 8.71 16.05 6.06
N PHE A 8 9.66 16.22 5.15
CA PHE A 8 9.80 17.42 4.32
C PHE A 8 9.15 17.28 2.94
N LEU A 9 9.21 16.08 2.34
CA LEU A 9 8.78 15.85 0.96
C LEU A 9 7.43 15.16 0.82
N GLY A 10 6.98 14.44 1.86
CA GLY A 10 5.76 13.64 1.84
C GLY A 10 4.50 14.51 1.90
N SER A 11 3.47 14.13 1.15
CA SER A 11 2.20 14.86 1.11
C SER A 11 1.17 14.29 2.12
N VAL A 12 1.22 12.98 2.38
CA VAL A 12 0.28 12.30 3.26
C VAL A 12 0.81 12.23 4.70
N LYS A 13 0.19 12.98 5.60
CA LYS A 13 0.61 13.09 7.01
C LYS A 13 0.50 11.78 7.80
N GLU A 14 -0.38 10.87 7.41
CA GLU A 14 -0.58 9.58 8.06
C GLU A 14 0.55 8.59 7.75
N ILE A 15 1.20 8.72 6.58
CA ILE A 15 2.20 7.77 6.12
C ILE A 15 3.45 7.82 7.00
N THR A 16 3.90 6.65 7.41
CA THR A 16 5.20 6.46 8.05
C THR A 16 6.08 5.58 7.17
N VAL A 17 7.15 6.16 6.61
CA VAL A 17 8.14 5.45 5.80
C VAL A 17 9.09 4.66 6.70
N ALA A 18 9.23 3.37 6.45
CA ALA A 18 10.04 2.44 7.19
C ALA A 18 10.37 1.17 6.38
N PRO A 19 11.35 0.35 6.81
CA PRO A 19 11.49 -1.00 6.28
C PRO A 19 10.23 -1.83 6.57
N THR A 20 9.70 -2.51 5.55
CA THR A 20 8.52 -3.39 5.66
C THR A 20 8.93 -4.86 5.53
N ALA A 21 8.07 -5.75 6.03
CA ALA A 21 8.29 -7.20 5.91
C ALA A 21 8.32 -7.66 4.45
N VAL A 22 7.51 -7.04 3.58
CA VAL A 22 7.53 -7.31 2.13
C VAL A 22 8.91 -6.97 1.54
N MET A 23 9.44 -5.77 1.82
CA MET A 23 10.77 -5.39 1.36
C MET A 23 11.87 -6.31 1.90
N ALA A 24 11.77 -6.71 3.18
CA ALA A 24 12.73 -7.65 3.77
C ALA A 24 12.72 -9.02 3.07
N LEU A 25 11.55 -9.53 2.65
CA LEU A 25 11.43 -10.77 1.89
C LEU A 25 12.01 -10.62 0.47
N MET A 26 11.76 -9.50 -0.20
CA MET A 26 12.29 -9.26 -1.54
C MET A 26 13.81 -9.10 -1.57
N VAL A 27 14.37 -8.52 -0.51
CA VAL A 27 15.81 -8.27 -0.38
C VAL A 27 16.56 -9.52 0.11
N GLN A 28 15.84 -10.55 0.58
CA GLN A 28 16.45 -11.75 1.14
C GLN A 28 17.42 -12.45 0.16
N GLN A 29 17.01 -12.68 -1.09
CA GLN A 29 17.87 -13.32 -2.10
C GLN A 29 19.07 -12.46 -2.47
N PRO A 30 18.91 -11.15 -2.81
CA PRO A 30 20.03 -10.23 -2.96
C PRO A 30 21.07 -10.27 -1.84
N VAL A 31 20.62 -10.40 -0.59
CA VAL A 31 21.52 -10.46 0.58
C VAL A 31 22.23 -11.79 0.70
N LEU A 32 21.61 -12.90 0.28
CA LEU A 32 22.28 -14.20 0.26
C LEU A 32 23.37 -14.27 -0.82
N ASP A 33 23.18 -13.58 -1.94
CA ASP A 33 24.10 -13.63 -3.08
C ASP A 33 25.24 -12.60 -2.98
N LEU A 34 24.95 -11.38 -2.50
CA LEU A 34 25.87 -10.24 -2.46
C LEU A 34 26.19 -9.75 -1.03
N GLY A 35 25.62 -10.39 0.00
CA GLY A 35 25.73 -9.91 1.37
C GLY A 35 24.95 -8.60 1.63
N PRO A 36 25.26 -7.88 2.72
CA PRO A 36 24.60 -6.62 3.07
C PRO A 36 24.71 -5.55 1.98
N ALA A 37 25.79 -5.56 1.19
CA ALA A 37 26.02 -4.62 0.10
C ALA A 37 24.90 -4.67 -0.95
N GLY A 38 24.39 -5.87 -1.27
CA GLY A 38 23.29 -6.03 -2.21
C GLY A 38 22.01 -5.30 -1.78
N ALA A 39 21.70 -5.30 -0.47
CA ALA A 39 20.53 -4.60 0.05
C ALA A 39 20.67 -3.07 -0.03
N VAL A 40 21.85 -2.55 0.31
CA VAL A 40 22.14 -1.11 0.31
C VAL A 40 22.13 -0.58 -1.13
N LEU A 41 22.78 -1.30 -2.05
CA LEU A 41 22.78 -0.95 -3.47
C LEU A 41 21.36 -1.00 -4.06
N LEU A 42 20.58 -2.02 -3.72
CA LEU A 42 19.20 -2.13 -4.16
C LEU A 42 18.32 -0.98 -3.61
N SER A 43 18.56 -0.51 -2.38
CA SER A 43 17.90 0.69 -1.85
C SER A 43 18.23 1.93 -2.67
N PHE A 44 19.50 2.10 -3.04
CA PHE A 44 19.95 3.23 -3.86
C PHE A 44 19.35 3.20 -5.27
N LEU A 45 19.45 2.05 -5.95
CA LEU A 45 18.92 1.85 -7.31
C LEU A 45 17.40 2.01 -7.34
N SER A 46 16.70 1.42 -6.38
CA SER A 46 15.24 1.58 -6.22
C SER A 46 14.87 3.05 -6.06
N GLY A 47 15.60 3.78 -5.20
CA GLY A 47 15.43 5.23 -5.03
C GLY A 47 15.62 6.02 -6.33
N CYS A 48 16.67 5.72 -7.09
CA CYS A 48 16.94 6.37 -8.38
C CYS A 48 15.84 6.08 -9.41
N ILE A 49 15.37 4.83 -9.51
CA ILE A 49 14.29 4.43 -10.42
C ILE A 49 13.00 5.14 -10.06
N MET A 50 12.65 5.21 -8.76
CA MET A 50 11.47 5.95 -8.30
C MET A 50 11.57 7.44 -8.60
N LEU A 51 12.74 8.06 -8.43
CA LEU A 51 12.94 9.46 -8.81
C LEU A 51 12.77 9.66 -10.32
N LEU A 52 13.35 8.80 -11.15
CA LEU A 52 13.20 8.86 -12.60
C LEU A 52 11.73 8.73 -13.01
N LEU A 53 11.03 7.71 -12.52
CA LEU A 53 9.61 7.52 -12.79
C LEU A 53 8.76 8.71 -12.31
N GLY A 54 9.10 9.29 -11.16
CA GLY A 54 8.52 10.52 -10.63
C GLY A 54 8.71 11.73 -11.54
N CYS A 55 9.94 11.95 -12.03
CA CYS A 55 10.22 13.05 -12.94
C CYS A 55 9.46 12.93 -14.27
N PHE A 56 9.21 11.70 -14.73
CA PHE A 56 8.41 11.43 -15.92
C PHE A 56 6.89 11.39 -15.67
N ASN A 57 6.42 11.74 -14.46
CA ASN A 57 5.02 11.70 -14.07
C ASN A 57 4.35 10.33 -14.26
N PHE A 58 5.07 9.22 -14.05
CA PHE A 58 4.50 7.86 -14.14
C PHE A 58 3.47 7.53 -13.05
N GLY A 59 3.14 8.46 -12.16
CA GLY A 59 2.10 8.30 -11.13
C GLY A 59 0.72 7.95 -11.71
N PHE A 60 0.45 8.29 -12.97
CA PHE A 60 -0.80 7.94 -13.66
C PHE A 60 -1.03 6.43 -13.73
N VAL A 61 0.01 5.60 -13.86
CA VAL A 61 -0.11 4.13 -13.96
C VAL A 61 -0.71 3.54 -12.68
N VAL A 62 -0.35 4.12 -11.54
CA VAL A 62 -0.81 3.67 -10.22
C VAL A 62 -2.27 4.09 -9.95
N GLN A 63 -2.84 4.97 -10.78
CA GLN A 63 -4.25 5.34 -10.71
C GLN A 63 -5.17 4.24 -11.25
N PHE A 64 -4.70 3.39 -12.16
CA PHE A 64 -5.48 2.28 -12.72
C PHE A 64 -5.68 1.10 -11.76
N ILE A 65 -5.10 1.16 -10.57
CA ILE A 65 -5.19 0.07 -9.58
C ILE A 65 -6.41 0.29 -8.71
N SER A 66 -7.38 -0.61 -8.86
CA SER A 66 -8.65 -0.55 -8.14
C SER A 66 -8.54 -1.01 -6.69
N MET A 67 -9.51 -0.61 -5.87
CA MET A 67 -9.61 -1.04 -4.47
C MET A 67 -9.68 -2.57 -4.30
N PRO A 68 -10.40 -3.35 -5.14
CA PRO A 68 -10.35 -4.81 -5.09
C PRO A 68 -8.94 -5.40 -5.27
N VAL A 69 -8.16 -4.88 -6.22
CA VAL A 69 -6.78 -5.33 -6.47
C VAL A 69 -5.88 -4.98 -5.29
N ILE A 70 -5.97 -3.74 -4.77
CA ILE A 70 -5.21 -3.30 -3.60
C ILE A 70 -5.52 -4.20 -2.39
N THR A 71 -6.80 -4.44 -2.11
CA THR A 71 -7.25 -5.27 -0.98
C THR A 71 -6.78 -6.72 -1.15
N GLY A 72 -6.80 -7.24 -2.37
CA GLY A 72 -6.32 -8.58 -2.70
C GLY A 72 -4.82 -8.72 -2.49
N PHE A 73 -4.04 -7.75 -2.97
CA PHE A 73 -2.60 -7.67 -2.75
C PHE A 73 -2.24 -7.62 -1.27
N ILE A 74 -2.87 -6.74 -0.48
CA ILE A 74 -2.62 -6.63 0.97
C ILE A 74 -2.93 -7.96 1.67
N THR A 75 -4.03 -8.61 1.31
CA THR A 75 -4.44 -9.89 1.88
C THR A 75 -3.42 -10.99 1.57
N ALA A 76 -2.97 -11.08 0.32
CA ALA A 76 -1.95 -12.06 -0.07
C ALA A 76 -0.60 -11.78 0.60
N ALA A 77 -0.15 -10.52 0.65
CA ALA A 77 1.07 -10.14 1.34
C ALA A 77 1.02 -10.50 2.82
N ALA A 78 -0.10 -10.22 3.51
CA ALA A 78 -0.29 -10.58 4.91
C ALA A 78 -0.21 -12.11 5.12
N ILE A 79 -0.84 -12.90 4.25
CA ILE A 79 -0.80 -14.38 4.28
C ILE A 79 0.64 -14.88 4.09
N THR A 80 1.36 -14.38 3.08
CA THR A 80 2.76 -14.75 2.82
C THR A 80 3.67 -14.41 3.99
N ILE A 81 3.48 -13.24 4.61
CA ILE A 81 4.25 -12.84 5.79
C ILE A 81 3.96 -13.78 6.96
N ILE A 82 2.68 -14.08 7.26
CA ILE A 82 2.31 -15.01 8.34
C ILE A 82 2.97 -16.39 8.11
N SER A 83 2.93 -16.91 6.88
CA SER A 83 3.59 -18.15 6.51
C SER A 83 5.11 -18.09 6.70
N SER A 84 5.77 -16.98 6.34
CA SER A 84 7.21 -16.80 6.55
C SER A 84 7.61 -16.80 8.03
N GLN A 85 6.76 -16.22 8.90
CA GLN A 85 7.02 -16.11 10.33
C GLN A 85 6.79 -17.43 11.08
N LEU A 86 5.98 -18.33 10.52
CA LEU A 86 5.67 -19.61 11.15
C LEU A 86 6.92 -20.48 11.35
N LYS A 87 7.89 -20.42 10.42
CA LYS A 87 9.22 -21.06 10.56
C LYS A 87 9.97 -20.54 11.78
N SER A 88 9.94 -19.22 11.99
CA SER A 88 10.60 -18.57 13.13
C SER A 88 9.88 -18.84 14.46
N LEU A 89 8.57 -19.08 14.43
CA LEU A 89 7.78 -19.44 15.61
C LEU A 89 8.06 -20.88 16.07
N MET A 90 8.28 -21.81 15.13
CA MET A 90 8.54 -23.22 15.45
C MET A 90 10.02 -23.52 15.77
N GLY A 91 10.92 -22.55 15.61
CA GLY A 91 12.34 -22.69 15.96
C GLY A 91 13.16 -23.58 15.03
N ILE A 92 12.61 -24.02 13.90
CA ILE A 92 13.26 -24.91 12.93
C ILE A 92 14.44 -24.18 12.26
N ALA A 93 15.62 -24.80 12.24
CA ALA A 93 16.79 -24.26 11.55
C ALA A 93 16.53 -24.24 10.03
N SER A 94 16.55 -23.06 9.40
CA SER A 94 16.38 -22.91 7.96
C SER A 94 17.61 -23.44 7.21
N SER A 95 17.71 -24.77 7.07
CA SER A 95 18.57 -25.40 6.07
C SER A 95 17.76 -25.57 4.79
N GLY A 96 17.92 -24.66 3.83
CA GLY A 96 17.47 -24.89 2.46
C GLY A 96 16.94 -23.67 1.73
N LYS A 97 17.48 -23.44 0.54
CA LYS A 97 17.00 -22.52 -0.51
C LYS A 97 15.53 -22.82 -0.80
N SER A 98 14.61 -22.01 -0.28
CA SER A 98 13.21 -22.13 -0.67
C SER A 98 12.49 -20.81 -0.48
N SER A 99 12.27 -20.14 -1.61
CA SER A 99 11.62 -18.84 -1.77
C SER A 99 10.11 -18.95 -1.98
N GLY A 100 9.54 -20.17 -1.99
CA GLY A 100 8.13 -20.40 -2.31
C GLY A 100 7.21 -20.42 -1.07
N PHE A 101 6.02 -19.82 -1.23
CA PHE A 101 4.90 -19.99 -0.30
C PHE A 101 4.54 -21.49 -0.14
N VAL A 102 4.46 -22.22 -1.25
CA VAL A 102 4.11 -23.66 -1.29
C VAL A 102 5.13 -24.51 -0.55
N ASP A 103 6.41 -24.31 -0.82
CA ASP A 103 7.50 -25.05 -0.16
C ASP A 103 7.56 -24.78 1.36
N THR A 104 7.12 -23.59 1.79
CA THR A 104 7.03 -23.26 3.21
C THR A 104 5.99 -24.13 3.90
N TRP A 105 4.88 -24.44 3.23
CA TRP A 105 3.85 -25.35 3.74
C TRP A 105 4.26 -26.82 3.66
N ILE A 106 4.99 -27.23 2.62
CA ILE A 106 5.53 -28.60 2.51
C ILE A 106 6.54 -28.87 3.63
N ASN A 107 7.49 -27.95 3.86
CA ASN A 107 8.45 -28.05 4.96
C ASN A 107 7.78 -28.02 6.36
N LEU A 108 6.64 -27.33 6.50
CA LEU A 108 5.86 -27.29 7.73
C LEU A 108 5.21 -28.66 8.02
N TYR A 109 4.69 -29.30 6.98
CA TYR A 109 4.05 -30.61 7.07
C TYR A 109 5.06 -31.70 7.43
N GLU A 110 6.27 -31.65 6.84
CA GLU A 110 7.32 -32.65 7.08
C GLU A 110 7.99 -32.54 8.47
N ASN A 111 8.06 -31.33 9.05
CA ASN A 111 8.74 -31.09 10.33
C ASN A 111 7.80 -30.92 11.54
N ILE A 112 6.53 -31.33 11.41
CA ILE A 112 5.51 -31.14 12.46
C ILE A 112 5.81 -31.91 13.75
N GLY A 113 6.71 -32.91 13.68
CA GLY A 113 7.14 -33.76 14.79
C GLY A 113 8.17 -33.15 15.75
N GLU A 114 8.91 -32.10 15.38
CA GLU A 114 9.93 -31.46 16.24
C GLU A 114 9.45 -30.14 16.85
N THR A 115 8.21 -30.10 17.36
CA THR A 115 7.66 -28.88 17.96
C THR A 115 7.98 -28.78 19.45
N ARG A 116 8.70 -27.71 19.85
CA ARG A 116 8.86 -27.34 21.27
C ARG A 116 7.58 -26.65 21.75
N LEU A 117 6.78 -27.39 22.52
CA LEU A 117 5.44 -27.03 23.03
C LEU A 117 5.34 -25.75 23.89
N TRP A 118 6.46 -25.14 24.26
CA TRP A 118 6.50 -24.04 25.24
C TRP A 118 6.12 -22.66 24.67
N ASP A 119 6.02 -22.50 23.34
CA ASP A 119 5.75 -21.19 22.71
C ASP A 119 4.27 -20.89 22.42
N SER A 120 3.32 -21.75 22.82
CA SER A 120 1.88 -21.55 22.53
C SER A 120 1.08 -20.87 23.64
N LEU A 121 1.68 -20.49 24.77
CA LEU A 121 0.95 -20.22 26.01
C LEU A 121 0.94 -18.75 26.46
N ILE A 122 0.70 -17.79 25.57
CA ILE A 122 0.41 -16.40 25.99
C ILE A 122 -0.71 -15.77 25.13
N LYS A 123 -1.97 -16.05 25.49
CA LYS A 123 -3.13 -15.21 25.16
C LYS A 123 -4.03 -15.08 26.39
N GLY A 124 -3.69 -14.14 27.27
CA GLY A 124 -4.54 -13.75 28.40
C GLY A 124 -5.63 -12.75 27.95
N ARG A 125 -6.90 -13.06 28.26
CA ARG A 125 -8.08 -12.23 27.97
C ARG A 125 -8.54 -11.56 29.27
N GLY A 126 -8.16 -10.30 29.49
CA GLY A 126 -8.57 -9.53 30.68
C GLY A 126 -9.82 -8.70 30.42
N HIS A 127 -10.89 -8.93 31.19
CA HIS A 127 -12.07 -8.06 31.27
C HIS A 127 -12.04 -7.28 32.60
N GLY A 128 -12.31 -5.96 32.57
CA GLY A 128 -12.81 -5.22 33.74
C GLY A 128 -12.13 -3.88 34.13
N LYS A 129 -12.99 -2.86 34.27
CA LYS A 129 -12.92 -1.56 35.01
C LYS A 129 -11.78 -0.55 34.79
N TRP A 130 -10.62 -0.92 34.25
CA TRP A 130 -9.49 -0.01 34.06
C TRP A 130 -9.45 0.65 32.66
N LYS A 131 -10.57 1.10 32.10
CA LYS A 131 -10.70 1.43 30.65
C LYS A 131 -9.64 2.36 30.05
N ILE A 132 -9.03 3.26 30.82
CA ILE A 132 -7.93 4.14 30.35
C ILE A 132 -6.57 3.47 30.52
N PHE A 133 -6.31 2.83 31.65
CA PHE A 133 -5.06 2.11 31.91
C PHE A 133 -4.94 0.86 31.04
N THR A 134 -6.01 0.07 30.87
CA THR A 134 -6.05 -1.07 29.94
C THR A 134 -5.99 -0.62 28.49
N LYS A 135 -6.44 0.59 28.15
CA LYS A 135 -6.26 1.17 26.81
C LYS A 135 -4.78 1.46 26.53
N TYR A 136 -4.06 2.08 27.48
CA TYR A 136 -2.62 2.30 27.36
C TYR A 136 -1.79 1.00 27.44
N LEU A 137 -2.19 0.04 28.30
CA LEU A 137 -1.57 -1.29 28.38
C LEU A 137 -1.79 -2.11 27.08
N CYS A 138 -2.95 -1.98 26.44
CA CYS A 138 -3.22 -2.57 25.13
C CYS A 138 -2.44 -1.86 24.00
N LEU A 139 -2.23 -0.54 24.09
CA LEU A 139 -1.38 0.22 23.17
C LEU A 139 0.10 -0.19 23.27
N LEU A 140 0.56 -0.57 24.48
CA LEU A 140 1.92 -1.06 24.73
C LEU A 140 2.05 -2.59 24.58
N ARG A 141 1.02 -3.32 24.15
CA ARG A 141 1.00 -4.79 24.18
C ARG A 141 2.20 -5.41 23.47
N ASN A 142 2.57 -4.88 22.30
CA ASN A 142 3.70 -5.39 21.54
C ASN A 142 5.03 -5.11 22.24
N ALA A 143 5.20 -3.93 22.84
CA ALA A 143 6.40 -3.58 23.60
C ALA A 143 6.54 -4.41 24.88
N MET A 144 5.43 -4.61 25.61
CA MET A 144 5.41 -5.43 26.82
C MET A 144 5.76 -6.89 26.54
N ILE A 145 5.23 -7.47 25.45
CA ILE A 145 5.54 -8.85 25.04
C ILE A 145 7.02 -8.99 24.69
N VAL A 146 7.60 -8.01 23.98
CA VAL A 146 9.04 -8.03 23.64
C VAL A 146 9.91 -7.88 24.87
N LEU A 147 9.57 -6.97 25.79
CA LEU A 147 10.31 -6.77 27.04
C LEU A 147 10.21 -7.98 27.97
N SER A 148 9.03 -8.58 28.12
CA SER A 148 8.86 -9.77 28.95
C SER A 148 9.56 -10.98 28.34
N GLY A 149 9.48 -11.17 27.02
CA GLY A 149 10.23 -12.22 26.31
C GLY A 149 11.74 -12.05 26.46
N GLY A 150 12.26 -10.83 26.33
CA GLY A 150 13.66 -10.51 26.56
C GLY A 150 14.12 -10.75 27.99
N LEU A 151 13.29 -10.39 28.99
CA LEU A 151 13.60 -10.62 30.40
C LEU A 151 13.63 -12.13 30.74
N ILE A 152 12.66 -12.90 30.25
CA ILE A 152 12.64 -14.35 30.44
C ILE A 152 13.87 -14.99 29.82
N ALA A 153 14.23 -14.59 28.59
CA ALA A 153 15.42 -15.09 27.92
C ALA A 153 16.72 -14.72 28.64
N TYR A 154 16.80 -13.51 29.21
CA TYR A 154 17.92 -13.09 30.05
C TYR A 154 18.04 -13.97 31.30
N ILE A 155 16.94 -14.19 32.03
CA ILE A 155 16.93 -15.05 33.23
C ILE A 155 17.33 -16.49 32.87
N CYS A 156 16.79 -17.06 31.78
CA CYS A 156 17.19 -18.38 31.33
C CYS A 156 18.69 -18.44 30.95
N SER A 157 19.21 -17.39 30.30
CA SER A 157 20.63 -17.30 29.95
C SER A 157 21.53 -17.23 31.20
N THR A 158 21.08 -16.60 32.29
CA THR A 158 21.81 -16.62 33.57
C THR A 158 21.81 -17.98 34.26
N GLN A 159 20.89 -18.88 33.88
CA GLN A 159 20.79 -20.25 34.37
C GLN A 159 21.45 -21.28 33.43
N GLU A 160 22.19 -20.83 32.40
CA GLU A 160 22.78 -21.66 31.33
C GLU A 160 21.77 -22.52 30.53
N ILE A 161 20.48 -22.17 30.60
CA ILE A 161 19.44 -22.81 29.79
C ILE A 161 19.22 -21.93 28.56
N PHE A 162 19.43 -22.49 27.36
CA PHE A 162 19.21 -21.80 26.09
C PHE A 162 17.97 -22.33 25.36
N PRO A 163 16.74 -22.06 25.86
CA PRO A 163 15.53 -22.57 25.24
C PRO A 163 15.18 -21.82 23.95
N PHE A 164 15.61 -20.56 23.80
CA PHE A 164 15.23 -19.66 22.71
C PHE A 164 16.39 -19.32 21.78
N LYS A 165 16.08 -19.17 20.48
CA LYS A 165 17.01 -18.55 19.51
C LYS A 165 16.94 -17.03 19.67
N LEU A 166 18.01 -16.46 20.20
CA LEU A 166 18.12 -15.01 20.46
C LEU A 166 18.38 -14.23 19.17
N THR A 167 18.08 -12.93 19.21
CA THR A 167 18.29 -12.00 18.08
C THR A 167 19.77 -11.85 17.74
N GLY A 168 20.64 -11.86 18.76
CA GLY A 168 22.08 -11.74 18.58
C GLY A 168 22.56 -10.29 18.60
N LYS A 169 23.82 -10.05 18.23
CA LYS A 169 24.42 -8.71 18.30
C LYS A 169 23.75 -7.77 17.31
N VAL A 170 23.24 -6.65 17.82
CA VAL A 170 22.73 -5.52 17.04
C VAL A 170 23.83 -4.47 16.98
N ALA A 171 24.07 -3.88 15.80
CA ALA A 171 25.03 -2.79 15.66
C ALA A 171 24.61 -1.62 16.57
N SER A 172 25.52 -1.22 17.46
CA SER A 172 25.29 -0.14 18.42
C SER A 172 25.72 1.21 17.87
N GLY A 173 25.02 2.25 18.32
CA GLY A 173 25.35 3.63 17.97
C GLY A 173 24.63 4.16 16.73
N LEU A 174 25.04 5.36 16.30
CA LEU A 174 24.52 5.98 15.10
C LEU A 174 25.09 5.27 13.87
N PRO A 175 24.26 5.00 12.86
CA PRO A 175 24.74 4.41 11.62
C PRO A 175 25.77 5.34 10.95
N SER A 176 26.87 4.76 10.45
CA SER A 176 27.89 5.49 9.71
C SER A 176 27.30 6.02 8.40
N LEU A 177 27.71 7.23 8.03
CA LEU A 177 27.39 7.80 6.72
C LEU A 177 28.42 7.26 5.72
N GLU A 178 28.00 6.33 4.89
CA GLU A 178 28.85 5.68 3.89
C GLU A 178 28.20 5.79 2.51
N LEU A 179 29.01 5.83 1.45
CA LEU A 179 28.47 5.78 0.09
C LEU A 179 27.88 4.38 -0.16
N PRO A 180 26.80 4.25 -0.94
CA PRO A 180 26.29 2.95 -1.33
C PRO A 180 27.41 2.16 -2.03
N PRO A 181 27.59 0.86 -1.70
CA PRO A 181 28.69 0.08 -2.25
C PRO A 181 28.42 -0.19 -3.74
N PHE A 182 29.34 0.27 -4.58
CA PHE A 182 29.34 -0.01 -6.02
C PHE A 182 30.19 -1.22 -6.38
N GLU A 183 31.01 -1.71 -5.45
CA GLU A 183 31.81 -2.92 -5.56
C GLU A 183 31.73 -3.68 -4.23
N THR A 184 31.79 -5.02 -4.26
CA THR A 184 31.83 -5.81 -3.04
C THR A 184 32.59 -7.12 -3.24
N ASP A 185 33.31 -7.54 -2.21
CA ASP A 185 33.89 -8.88 -2.13
C ASP A 185 32.98 -9.76 -1.28
N HIS A 186 32.34 -10.76 -1.89
CA HIS A 186 31.48 -11.70 -1.18
C HIS A 186 31.82 -13.14 -1.56
N ASN A 187 31.99 -14.01 -0.56
CA ASN A 187 32.36 -15.43 -0.73
C ASN A 187 33.63 -15.64 -1.60
N GLY A 188 34.63 -14.77 -1.47
CA GLY A 188 35.91 -14.87 -2.20
C GLY A 188 35.82 -14.51 -3.69
N LYS A 189 34.71 -13.92 -4.14
CA LYS A 189 34.55 -13.33 -5.47
C LYS A 189 34.39 -11.82 -5.35
N HIS A 190 35.12 -11.10 -6.19
CA HIS A 190 34.95 -9.68 -6.40
C HIS A 190 33.79 -9.44 -7.36
N TYR A 191 32.84 -8.59 -6.97
CA TYR A 191 31.73 -8.16 -7.79
C TYR A 191 31.88 -6.67 -8.09
N ASP A 192 32.04 -6.35 -9.37
CA ASP A 192 31.97 -4.99 -9.88
C ASP A 192 30.50 -4.53 -10.00
N PHE A 193 30.26 -3.24 -10.20
CA PHE A 193 28.92 -2.64 -10.23
C PHE A 193 27.98 -3.32 -11.23
N ILE A 194 28.48 -3.62 -12.43
CA ILE A 194 27.69 -4.28 -13.48
C ILE A 194 27.33 -5.71 -13.06
N ASP A 195 28.25 -6.42 -12.42
CA ASP A 195 28.02 -7.78 -11.94
C ASP A 195 27.04 -7.78 -10.77
N MET A 196 27.13 -6.80 -9.85
CA MET A 196 26.14 -6.60 -8.80
C MET A 196 24.73 -6.38 -9.38
N ILE A 197 24.58 -5.51 -10.39
CA ILE A 197 23.28 -5.29 -11.06
C ILE A 197 22.76 -6.58 -11.70
N ARG A 198 23.62 -7.35 -12.38
CA ARG A 198 23.23 -8.62 -12.99
C ARG A 198 22.78 -9.64 -11.97
N THR A 199 23.46 -9.71 -10.83
CA THR A 199 23.11 -10.60 -9.71
C THR A 199 21.82 -10.14 -9.02
N LEU A 200 21.57 -8.84 -8.90
CA LEU A 200 20.29 -8.30 -8.41
C LEU A 200 19.11 -8.64 -9.35
N GLY A 201 19.36 -8.80 -10.65
CA GLY A 201 18.40 -9.32 -11.61
C GLY A 201 17.09 -8.53 -11.65
N SER A 202 15.95 -9.24 -11.56
CA SER A 202 14.62 -8.64 -11.60
C SER A 202 14.30 -7.76 -10.38
N SER A 203 14.94 -7.99 -9.23
CA SER A 203 14.68 -7.22 -8.01
C SER A 203 14.91 -5.72 -8.19
N VAL A 204 15.83 -5.33 -9.09
CA VAL A 204 16.10 -3.92 -9.43
C VAL A 204 14.86 -3.20 -9.93
N ILE A 205 13.99 -3.87 -10.69
CA ILE A 205 12.76 -3.29 -11.24
C ILE A 205 11.58 -3.53 -10.30
N SER A 206 11.51 -4.72 -9.72
CA SER A 206 10.35 -5.14 -8.95
C SER A 206 10.22 -4.44 -7.60
N VAL A 207 11.34 -4.22 -6.90
CA VAL A 207 11.36 -3.54 -5.59
C VAL A 207 10.84 -2.10 -5.67
N PRO A 208 11.31 -1.23 -6.60
CA PRO A 208 10.74 0.12 -6.71
C PRO A 208 9.27 0.09 -7.13
N LEU A 209 8.86 -0.83 -8.01
CA LEU A 209 7.45 -0.97 -8.39
C LEU A 209 6.58 -1.28 -7.17
N ILE A 210 6.93 -2.31 -6.38
CA ILE A 210 6.18 -2.66 -5.16
C ILE A 210 6.26 -1.53 -4.11
N SER A 211 7.38 -0.83 -4.02
CA SER A 211 7.53 0.32 -3.12
C SER A 211 6.54 1.43 -3.45
N ILE A 212 6.42 1.78 -4.74
CA ILE A 212 5.45 2.75 -5.25
C ILE A 212 4.02 2.28 -4.98
N LEU A 213 3.73 1.00 -5.24
CA LEU A 213 2.40 0.43 -5.03
C LEU A 213 2.00 0.48 -3.57
N GLU A 214 2.88 0.11 -2.64
CA GLU A 214 2.61 0.16 -1.21
C GLU A 214 2.37 1.60 -0.73
N ILE A 215 3.24 2.56 -1.07
CA ILE A 215 3.07 3.94 -0.60
C ILE A 215 1.78 4.58 -1.13
N VAL A 216 1.45 4.39 -2.41
CA VAL A 216 0.22 4.96 -2.99
C VAL A 216 -1.02 4.27 -2.44
N SER A 217 -0.99 2.94 -2.29
CA SER A 217 -2.12 2.18 -1.72
C SER A 217 -2.40 2.59 -0.28
N ILE A 218 -1.36 2.70 0.55
CA ILE A 218 -1.46 3.17 1.94
C ILE A 218 -1.92 4.63 1.97
N GLY A 219 -1.36 5.48 1.11
CA GLY A 219 -1.78 6.87 0.98
C GLY A 219 -3.27 6.98 0.72
N LYS A 220 -3.78 6.25 -0.28
CA LYS A 220 -5.21 6.23 -0.62
C LYS A 220 -6.08 5.69 0.52
N ALA A 221 -5.62 4.64 1.22
CA ALA A 221 -6.36 4.06 2.34
C ALA A 221 -6.48 5.01 3.53
N PHE A 222 -5.46 5.85 3.80
CA PHE A 222 -5.42 6.74 4.96
C PHE A 222 -5.75 8.21 4.65
N SER A 223 -5.91 8.61 3.40
CA SER A 223 -6.12 10.03 3.02
C SER A 223 -7.50 10.60 3.40
N ARG A 224 -8.43 9.79 3.93
CA ARG A 224 -9.78 10.20 4.39
C ARG A 224 -10.52 11.11 3.39
N GLY A 225 -10.43 10.79 2.11
CA GLY A 225 -11.08 11.54 1.03
C GLY A 225 -10.27 12.70 0.44
N ARG A 226 -9.03 12.93 0.90
CA ARG A 226 -8.08 13.80 0.22
C ARG A 226 -7.48 13.09 -0.99
N LEU A 227 -7.28 13.84 -2.06
CA LEU A 227 -6.58 13.33 -3.24
C LEU A 227 -5.11 13.07 -2.87
N VAL A 228 -4.60 11.92 -3.29
CA VAL A 228 -3.21 11.51 -3.11
C VAL A 228 -2.53 11.67 -4.45
N ASP A 229 -1.54 12.55 -4.51
CA ASP A 229 -0.70 12.70 -5.69
C ASP A 229 0.34 11.57 -5.72
N ALA A 230 0.10 10.58 -6.57
CA ALA A 230 0.98 9.42 -6.71
C ALA A 230 2.39 9.80 -7.20
N THR A 231 2.51 10.85 -8.02
CA THR A 231 3.81 11.31 -8.53
C THR A 231 4.63 11.94 -7.40
N GLN A 232 4.00 12.77 -6.57
CA GLN A 232 4.65 13.37 -5.41
C GLN A 232 5.08 12.32 -4.39
N GLU A 233 4.22 11.33 -4.10
CA GLU A 233 4.56 10.23 -3.19
C GLU A 233 5.72 9.39 -3.73
N MET A 234 5.75 9.11 -5.04
CA MET A 234 6.86 8.42 -5.69
C MET A 234 8.19 9.21 -5.63
N LEU A 235 8.17 10.53 -5.90
CA LEU A 235 9.35 11.39 -5.77
C LEU A 235 9.86 11.43 -4.33
N SER A 236 8.96 11.63 -3.36
CA SER A 236 9.31 11.67 -1.94
C SER A 236 9.92 10.35 -1.48
N LEU A 237 9.37 9.21 -1.92
CA LEU A 237 9.89 7.89 -1.57
C LEU A 237 11.23 7.59 -2.25
N GLY A 238 11.41 8.03 -3.49
CA GLY A 238 12.68 7.97 -4.20
C GLY A 238 13.79 8.69 -3.42
N CYS A 239 13.54 9.94 -3.00
CA CYS A 239 14.44 10.70 -2.13
C CYS A 239 14.70 9.98 -0.80
N CYS A 240 13.67 9.39 -0.19
CA CYS A 240 13.82 8.65 1.06
C CYS A 240 14.77 7.46 0.92
N ASN A 241 14.67 6.71 -0.18
CA ASN A 241 15.49 5.51 -0.41
C ASN A 241 16.92 5.83 -0.85
N VAL A 242 17.12 6.88 -1.65
CA VAL A 242 18.45 7.41 -1.94
C VAL A 242 19.12 7.88 -0.66
N ALA A 243 18.45 8.71 0.16
CA ALA A 243 19.03 9.18 1.42
C ALA A 243 19.26 8.05 2.44
N SER A 244 18.45 7.00 2.41
CA SER A 244 18.60 5.86 3.33
C SER A 244 19.73 4.91 2.93
N SER A 245 20.11 4.86 1.66
CA SER A 245 21.25 4.03 1.23
C SER A 245 22.59 4.55 1.78
N PHE A 246 22.71 5.87 2.00
CA PHE A 246 23.92 6.45 2.63
C PHE A 246 24.12 6.05 4.10
N VAL A 247 23.14 5.36 4.67
CA VAL A 247 23.07 5.01 6.08
C VAL A 247 22.86 3.50 6.22
N SER A 248 23.31 2.75 5.21
CA SER A 248 23.29 1.28 5.12
C SER A 248 21.90 0.67 5.34
N SER A 249 20.86 1.32 4.81
CA SER A 249 19.49 0.84 4.91
C SER A 249 19.10 -0.07 3.76
N ILE A 250 18.18 -1.00 4.05
CA ILE A 250 17.45 -1.75 3.02
C ILE A 250 16.37 -0.85 2.39
N PRO A 251 15.83 -1.19 1.22
CA PRO A 251 14.69 -0.49 0.63
C PRO A 251 13.55 -0.27 1.64
N THR A 252 13.08 0.97 1.71
CA THR A 252 12.01 1.41 2.62
C THR A 252 10.78 1.84 1.84
N THR A 253 9.62 1.73 2.47
CA THR A 253 8.32 2.15 1.91
C THR A 253 7.35 2.48 3.04
N ALA A 254 6.11 2.84 2.72
CA ALA A 254 5.10 3.09 3.72
C ALA A 254 4.71 1.80 4.46
N SER A 255 4.49 1.89 5.77
CA SER A 255 4.05 0.74 6.57
C SER A 255 2.59 0.86 6.97
N PHE A 256 1.73 -0.07 6.55
CA PHE A 256 0.31 -0.11 6.94
C PHE A 256 0.11 -0.02 8.45
N ALA A 257 0.80 -0.88 9.23
CA ALA A 257 0.64 -0.92 10.68
C ALA A 257 1.07 0.38 11.36
N ARG A 258 2.19 0.99 10.94
CA ARG A 258 2.69 2.24 11.53
C ARG A 258 1.81 3.43 11.14
N SER A 259 1.40 3.51 9.87
CA SER A 259 0.51 4.55 9.38
C SER A 259 -0.88 4.49 10.02
N ALA A 260 -1.40 3.28 10.28
CA ALA A 260 -2.65 3.08 11.01
C ALA A 260 -2.58 3.60 12.44
N ILE A 261 -1.49 3.30 13.15
CA ILE A 261 -1.25 3.81 14.50
C ILE A 261 -1.13 5.34 14.46
N ASN A 262 -0.33 5.87 13.53
CA ASN A 262 -0.11 7.31 13.38
C ASN A 262 -1.42 8.08 13.07
N SER A 263 -2.27 7.53 12.20
CA SER A 263 -3.60 8.07 11.90
C SER A 263 -4.55 8.00 13.11
N SER A 264 -4.52 6.90 13.86
CA SER A 264 -5.33 6.71 15.06
C SER A 264 -4.87 7.60 16.23
N SER A 265 -3.59 7.94 16.27
CA SER A 265 -3.00 8.90 17.20
C SER A 265 -3.34 10.36 16.88
N GLY A 266 -4.03 10.63 15.76
CA GLY A 266 -4.49 11.98 15.41
C GLY A 266 -3.40 12.86 14.80
N VAL A 267 -2.47 12.28 14.05
CA VAL A 267 -1.38 13.03 13.40
C VAL A 267 -1.91 14.20 12.56
N VAL A 268 -1.27 15.35 12.72
CA VAL A 268 -1.65 16.61 12.05
C VAL A 268 -0.70 16.94 10.90
N THR A 269 0.58 16.58 11.02
CA THR A 269 1.64 16.88 10.05
C THR A 269 2.56 15.68 9.79
N PRO A 270 3.21 15.59 8.61
CA PRO A 270 4.19 14.54 8.31
C PRO A 270 5.39 14.49 9.30
N PHE A 271 5.61 15.56 10.07
CA PHE A 271 6.64 15.64 11.11
C PHE A 271 6.48 14.61 12.24
N GLY A 272 5.34 13.92 12.37
CA GLY A 272 5.21 12.74 13.24
C GLY A 272 6.28 11.67 12.95
N GLY A 273 6.72 11.56 11.69
CA GLY A 273 7.82 10.68 11.28
C GLY A 273 9.16 11.04 11.93
N VAL A 274 9.44 12.33 12.16
CA VAL A 274 10.68 12.78 12.82
C VAL A 274 10.71 12.30 14.27
N PHE A 275 9.61 12.44 15.00
CA PHE A 275 9.52 11.98 16.40
C PHE A 275 9.79 10.48 16.51
N THR A 276 9.17 9.68 15.64
CA THR A 276 9.43 8.23 15.61
C THR A 276 10.87 7.91 15.23
N GLY A 277 11.46 8.63 14.27
CA GLY A 277 12.86 8.48 13.88
C GLY A 277 13.84 8.78 15.02
N VAL A 278 13.65 9.88 15.75
CA VAL A 278 14.47 10.24 16.93
C VAL A 278 14.37 9.17 18.00
N LEU A 279 13.17 8.64 18.26
CA LEU A 279 12.97 7.57 19.23
C LEU A 279 13.73 6.29 18.84
N VAL A 280 13.75 5.94 17.55
CA VAL A 280 14.55 4.79 17.06
C VAL A 280 16.05 5.05 17.23
N LEU A 281 16.55 6.26 16.91
CA LEU A 281 17.97 6.59 17.11
C LEU A 281 18.38 6.54 18.58
N LEU A 282 17.54 7.05 19.48
CA LEU A 282 17.76 6.96 20.92
C LEU A 282 17.80 5.49 21.38
N ALA A 283 16.90 4.66 20.85
CA ALA A 283 16.89 3.23 21.16
C ALA A 283 18.16 2.51 20.66
N LEU A 284 18.67 2.85 19.47
CA LEU A 284 19.93 2.30 18.95
C LEU A 284 21.18 2.78 19.73
N GLY A 285 21.11 3.96 20.36
CA GLY A 285 22.20 4.48 21.19
C GLY A 285 22.23 3.92 22.60
N LEU A 286 21.05 3.59 23.18
CA LEU A 286 20.91 3.27 24.60
C LEU A 286 20.49 1.83 24.89
N LEU A 287 19.77 1.16 23.99
CA LEU A 287 19.09 -0.12 24.26
C LEU A 287 19.67 -1.33 23.51
N THR A 288 20.74 -1.19 22.71
CA THR A 288 21.22 -2.28 21.84
C THR A 288 21.73 -3.51 22.59
N ASP A 289 22.31 -3.33 23.76
CA ASP A 289 22.75 -4.45 24.61
C ASP A 289 21.56 -5.27 25.10
N TYR A 290 20.41 -4.62 25.37
CA TYR A 290 19.18 -5.31 25.74
C TYR A 290 18.54 -6.03 24.55
N PHE A 291 18.70 -5.52 23.33
CA PHE A 291 18.15 -6.15 22.12
C PHE A 291 18.77 -7.52 21.82
N TYR A 292 19.97 -7.80 22.33
CA TYR A 292 20.61 -9.10 22.20
C TYR A 292 19.72 -10.24 22.71
N PHE A 293 19.06 -10.03 23.85
CA PHE A 293 18.28 -11.04 24.56
C PHE A 293 16.86 -11.23 24.01
N ILE A 294 16.45 -10.47 22.99
CA ILE A 294 15.10 -10.61 22.44
C ILE A 294 14.96 -11.96 21.73
N PRO A 295 13.99 -12.82 22.10
CA PRO A 295 13.73 -14.06 21.37
C PRO A 295 13.16 -13.81 19.98
N LYS A 296 13.66 -14.54 18.98
CA LYS A 296 13.10 -14.49 17.62
C LYS A 296 11.64 -14.94 17.57
N THR A 297 11.24 -15.86 18.46
CA THR A 297 9.86 -16.36 18.57
C THR A 297 8.89 -15.27 19.02
N THR A 298 9.32 -14.41 19.96
CA THR A 298 8.56 -13.23 20.40
C THR A 298 8.37 -12.23 19.26
N LEU A 299 9.41 -11.95 18.46
CA LEU A 299 9.31 -11.08 17.28
C LEU A 299 8.37 -11.65 16.22
N ALA A 300 8.48 -12.96 15.92
CA ALA A 300 7.61 -13.65 14.98
C ALA A 300 6.14 -13.58 15.42
N ALA A 301 5.85 -13.80 16.70
CA ALA A 301 4.51 -13.70 17.26
C ALA A 301 3.90 -12.29 17.13
N VAL A 302 4.71 -11.25 17.35
CA VAL A 302 4.26 -9.85 17.17
C VAL A 302 3.98 -9.55 15.71
N ILE A 303 4.81 -10.02 14.77
CA ILE A 303 4.59 -9.82 13.33
C ILE A 303 3.31 -10.54 12.87
N ILE A 304 3.11 -11.81 13.26
CA ILE A 304 1.89 -12.56 12.94
C ILE A 304 0.65 -11.84 13.49
N ALA A 305 0.70 -11.39 14.74
CA ALA A 305 -0.39 -10.64 15.35
C ALA A 305 -0.69 -9.35 14.59
N ALA A 306 0.32 -8.61 14.14
CA ALA A 306 0.15 -7.39 13.36
C ALA A 306 -0.47 -7.64 11.98
N MET A 307 -0.06 -8.72 11.29
CA MET A 307 -0.56 -9.03 9.95
C MET A 307 -2.04 -9.42 9.93
N ILE A 308 -2.54 -10.14 10.95
CA ILE A 308 -3.96 -10.50 11.04
C ILE A 308 -4.87 -9.25 11.08
N PHE A 309 -4.42 -8.16 11.70
CA PHE A 309 -5.21 -6.92 11.78
C PHE A 309 -5.16 -6.07 10.50
N ILE A 310 -4.20 -6.32 9.60
CA ILE A 310 -4.11 -5.65 8.30
C ILE A 310 -5.13 -6.21 7.30
N ILE A 311 -5.59 -7.45 7.49
CA ILE A 311 -6.59 -8.05 6.59
C ILE A 311 -7.94 -7.37 6.82
N GLU A 312 -8.40 -6.58 5.85
CA GLU A 312 -9.67 -5.86 5.90
C GLU A 312 -10.85 -6.75 5.47
N TYR A 313 -11.27 -7.67 6.35
CA TYR A 313 -12.45 -8.52 6.10
C TYR A 313 -13.72 -7.72 5.78
N ARG A 314 -13.80 -6.49 6.32
CA ARG A 314 -14.93 -5.58 6.09
C ARG A 314 -14.99 -5.10 4.64
N ALA A 315 -13.85 -4.76 4.03
CA ALA A 315 -13.78 -4.36 2.64
C ALA A 315 -14.28 -5.50 1.73
N VAL A 316 -13.91 -6.74 2.02
CA VAL A 316 -14.39 -7.92 1.27
C VAL A 316 -15.91 -8.11 1.40
N ALA A 317 -16.44 -7.95 2.62
CA ALA A 317 -17.88 -8.03 2.84
C ALA A 317 -18.67 -6.89 2.16
N GLU A 318 -18.10 -5.69 2.12
CA GLU A 318 -18.67 -4.53 1.42
C GLU A 318 -18.66 -4.76 -0.11
N MET A 319 -17.54 -5.25 -0.67
CA MET A 319 -17.47 -5.65 -2.09
C MET A 319 -18.55 -6.69 -2.45
N TRP A 320 -18.71 -7.74 -1.62
CA TRP A 320 -19.75 -8.77 -1.84
C TRP A 320 -21.17 -8.20 -1.85
N ARG A 321 -21.46 -7.22 -0.97
CA ARG A 321 -22.78 -6.60 -0.84
C ARG A 321 -23.08 -5.59 -1.93
N ILE A 322 -22.07 -4.85 -2.39
CA ILE A 322 -22.21 -3.81 -3.41
C ILE A 322 -22.29 -4.46 -4.80
N LYS A 323 -21.23 -5.19 -5.20
CA LYS A 323 -21.13 -5.74 -6.54
C LYS A 323 -20.29 -7.02 -6.54
N ARG A 324 -20.96 -8.17 -6.72
CA ARG A 324 -20.31 -9.49 -6.65
C ARG A 324 -19.20 -9.70 -7.68
N ILE A 325 -19.23 -9.00 -8.81
CA ILE A 325 -18.18 -9.14 -9.83
C ILE A 325 -16.84 -8.51 -9.40
N ASP A 326 -16.85 -7.56 -8.46
CA ASP A 326 -15.61 -6.95 -7.93
C ASP A 326 -14.77 -7.94 -7.12
N ILE A 327 -15.35 -9.09 -6.76
CA ILE A 327 -14.64 -10.17 -6.07
C ILE A 327 -13.76 -10.98 -7.02
N VAL A 328 -14.05 -10.98 -8.32
CA VAL A 328 -13.24 -11.66 -9.33
C VAL A 328 -11.81 -11.08 -9.37
N PRO A 329 -11.60 -9.76 -9.57
CA PRO A 329 -10.24 -9.20 -9.55
C PRO A 329 -9.59 -9.35 -8.16
N PHE A 330 -10.35 -9.25 -7.06
CA PHE A 330 -9.83 -9.52 -5.72
C PHE A 330 -9.27 -10.94 -5.59
N LEU A 331 -10.06 -11.98 -5.90
CA LEU A 331 -9.64 -13.38 -5.80
C LEU A 331 -8.50 -13.69 -6.77
N ALA A 332 -8.58 -13.20 -8.00
CA ALA A 332 -7.53 -13.39 -8.99
C ALA A 332 -6.20 -12.79 -8.53
N THR A 333 -6.24 -11.59 -7.92
CA THR A 333 -5.06 -10.95 -7.32
C THR A 333 -4.52 -11.79 -6.17
N VAL A 334 -5.37 -12.23 -5.23
CA VAL A 334 -4.95 -13.02 -4.07
C VAL A 334 -4.27 -14.32 -4.50
N ILE A 335 -4.93 -15.09 -5.36
CA ILE A 335 -4.43 -16.39 -5.83
C ILE A 335 -3.11 -16.18 -6.60
N SER A 336 -3.09 -15.25 -7.54
CA SER A 336 -1.89 -15.01 -8.35
C SER A 336 -0.71 -14.51 -7.51
N CYS A 337 -0.96 -13.64 -6.51
CA CYS A 337 0.07 -13.17 -5.58
C CYS A 337 0.67 -14.30 -4.73
N LEU A 338 -0.15 -15.28 -4.31
CA LEU A 338 0.29 -16.40 -3.47
C LEU A 338 1.11 -17.43 -4.26
N PHE A 339 0.76 -17.69 -5.52
CA PHE A 339 1.40 -18.75 -6.31
C PHE A 339 2.47 -18.27 -7.29
N LEU A 340 2.29 -17.08 -7.90
CA LEU A 340 3.18 -16.54 -8.93
C LEU A 340 4.10 -15.44 -8.40
N GLY A 341 3.94 -15.05 -7.13
CA GLY A 341 4.64 -13.94 -6.52
C GLY A 341 3.83 -12.64 -6.59
N LEU A 342 4.15 -11.72 -5.66
CA LEU A 342 3.42 -10.47 -5.46
C LEU A 342 3.41 -9.58 -6.71
N GLU A 343 4.50 -9.56 -7.46
CA GLU A 343 4.69 -8.72 -8.66
C GLU A 343 3.71 -9.11 -9.77
N ILE A 344 3.72 -10.38 -10.16
CA ILE A 344 2.87 -10.92 -11.22
C ILE A 344 1.41 -10.88 -10.78
N GLY A 345 1.13 -11.15 -9.50
CA GLY A 345 -0.22 -11.15 -8.98
C GLY A 345 -0.93 -9.80 -9.10
N ILE A 346 -0.21 -8.68 -8.91
CA ILE A 346 -0.78 -7.34 -9.10
C ILE A 346 -1.07 -7.07 -10.58
N VAL A 347 -0.14 -7.42 -11.48
CA VAL A 347 -0.33 -7.23 -12.92
C VAL A 347 -1.54 -8.01 -13.42
N VAL A 348 -1.70 -9.26 -12.98
CA VAL A 348 -2.87 -10.09 -13.29
C VAL A 348 -4.14 -9.46 -12.71
N GLY A 349 -4.09 -8.96 -11.48
CA GLY A 349 -5.19 -8.25 -10.85
C GLY A 349 -5.65 -7.03 -11.65
N ILE A 350 -4.71 -6.20 -12.10
CA ILE A 350 -4.98 -5.02 -12.93
C ILE A 350 -5.55 -5.43 -14.30
N ALA A 351 -4.99 -6.47 -14.93
CA ALA A 351 -5.45 -6.95 -16.23
C ALA A 351 -6.89 -7.49 -16.20
N ILE A 352 -7.29 -8.11 -15.08
CA ILE A 352 -8.65 -8.65 -14.86
C ILE A 352 -9.60 -7.59 -14.33
N ASN A 353 -9.08 -6.51 -13.74
CA ASN A 353 -9.90 -5.44 -13.21
C ASN A 353 -10.52 -4.63 -14.35
N GLU A 354 -11.71 -5.07 -14.76
CA GLU A 354 -12.57 -4.39 -15.72
C GLU A 354 -12.77 -2.92 -15.34
N THR A 355 -12.50 -2.03 -16.31
CA THR A 355 -12.90 -0.62 -16.38
C THR A 355 -14.28 -0.45 -15.72
N THR A 356 -14.53 0.53 -14.85
CA THR A 356 -15.87 0.74 -14.27
C THR A 356 -16.49 2.02 -14.84
N VAL A 357 -17.67 1.90 -15.45
CA VAL A 357 -18.45 3.04 -15.95
C VAL A 357 -19.55 3.40 -14.95
N LEU A 358 -19.56 4.66 -14.53
CA LEU A 358 -20.64 5.24 -13.74
C LEU A 358 -21.59 6.00 -14.66
N ILE A 359 -22.82 5.50 -14.79
CA ILE A 359 -23.88 6.21 -15.51
C ILE A 359 -24.72 6.98 -14.50
N VAL A 360 -24.77 8.29 -14.66
CA VAL A 360 -25.55 9.22 -13.84
C VAL A 360 -26.79 9.64 -14.59
N ARG A 361 -27.98 9.32 -14.05
CA ARG A 361 -29.28 9.74 -14.58
C ARG A 361 -29.98 10.69 -13.59
N PRO A 362 -30.14 11.98 -13.91
CA PRO A 362 -30.99 12.89 -13.14
C PRO A 362 -32.47 12.58 -13.41
N ASP A 363 -33.26 12.44 -12.35
CA ASP A 363 -34.70 12.15 -12.47
C ASP A 363 -35.56 13.40 -12.73
N SER A 364 -34.98 14.60 -12.64
CA SER A 364 -35.67 15.88 -12.82
C SER A 364 -34.77 16.96 -13.43
N ASP A 365 -35.38 18.06 -13.89
CA ASP A 365 -34.66 19.17 -14.53
C ASP A 365 -33.74 19.88 -13.53
N LEU A 366 -32.62 20.41 -14.03
CA LEU A 366 -31.64 21.10 -13.18
C LEU A 366 -31.99 22.58 -13.07
N ALA A 367 -32.54 22.96 -11.93
CA ALA A 367 -32.74 24.35 -11.54
C ALA A 367 -31.65 24.79 -10.53
N PHE A 368 -31.52 26.10 -10.29
CA PHE A 368 -30.59 26.67 -9.31
C PHE A 368 -30.56 25.91 -7.97
N SER A 369 -31.72 25.51 -7.44
CA SER A 369 -31.84 24.82 -6.14
C SER A 369 -31.33 23.38 -6.14
N SER A 370 -31.38 22.67 -7.28
CA SER A 370 -30.95 21.28 -7.40
C SER A 370 -29.54 21.12 -7.96
N ALA A 371 -28.98 22.15 -8.59
CA ALA A 371 -27.66 22.11 -9.21
C ALA A 371 -26.51 21.81 -8.23
N GLU A 372 -26.55 22.39 -7.03
CA GLU A 372 -25.51 22.17 -6.02
C GLU A 372 -25.60 20.75 -5.42
N TYR A 373 -26.82 20.28 -5.16
CA TYR A 373 -27.08 18.92 -4.69
C TYR A 373 -26.62 17.86 -5.72
N PHE A 374 -26.93 18.08 -7.00
CA PHE A 374 -26.49 17.21 -8.09
C PHE A 374 -24.96 17.11 -8.14
N ARG A 375 -24.26 18.25 -8.03
CA ARG A 375 -22.78 18.29 -7.97
C ARG A 375 -22.24 17.51 -6.78
N GLU A 376 -22.74 17.77 -5.57
CA GLU A 376 -22.26 17.09 -4.36
C GLU A 376 -22.45 15.58 -4.45
N LYS A 377 -23.61 15.14 -4.96
CA LYS A 377 -23.96 13.71 -5.08
C LYS A 377 -23.12 13.00 -6.13
N ILE A 378 -22.89 13.62 -7.31
CA ILE A 378 -21.96 13.07 -8.30
C ILE A 378 -20.56 12.98 -7.73
N LEU A 379 -20.04 14.04 -7.12
CA LEU A 379 -18.67 14.03 -6.59
C LEU A 379 -18.49 12.97 -5.50
N LYS A 380 -19.50 12.77 -4.63
CA LYS A 380 -19.53 11.66 -3.66
C LYS A 380 -19.52 10.29 -4.35
N LEU A 381 -20.36 10.08 -5.36
CA LEU A 381 -20.43 8.80 -6.09
C LEU A 381 -19.15 8.50 -6.87
N VAL A 382 -18.55 9.53 -7.47
CA VAL A 382 -17.27 9.46 -8.17
C VAL A 382 -16.16 9.11 -7.17
N GLN A 383 -16.12 9.76 -6.01
CA GLN A 383 -15.15 9.43 -4.95
C GLN A 383 -15.33 8.00 -4.41
N HIS A 384 -16.57 7.53 -4.27
CA HIS A 384 -16.87 6.21 -3.70
C HIS A 384 -16.62 5.06 -4.68
N ASN A 385 -17.12 5.18 -5.92
CA ASN A 385 -17.12 4.08 -6.89
C ASN A 385 -15.88 4.08 -7.79
N LEU A 386 -15.04 5.12 -7.71
CA LEU A 386 -13.83 5.28 -8.52
C LEU A 386 -14.00 4.94 -10.03
N PRO A 387 -15.08 5.36 -10.72
CA PRO A 387 -15.25 5.08 -12.15
C PRO A 387 -14.15 5.72 -13.01
N GLU A 388 -13.73 5.00 -14.04
CA GLU A 388 -12.85 5.47 -15.11
C GLU A 388 -13.61 6.39 -16.08
N ILE A 389 -14.88 6.06 -16.33
CA ILE A 389 -15.79 6.84 -17.18
C ILE A 389 -17.02 7.25 -16.38
N VAL A 390 -17.34 8.53 -16.39
CA VAL A 390 -18.58 9.10 -15.87
C VAL A 390 -19.44 9.53 -17.04
N LEU A 391 -20.50 8.78 -17.33
CA LEU A 391 -21.48 9.09 -18.34
C LEU A 391 -22.65 9.83 -17.69
N ILE A 392 -22.87 11.10 -18.04
CA ILE A 392 -24.00 11.89 -17.55
C ILE A 392 -25.09 11.91 -18.62
N ASP A 393 -26.21 11.27 -18.28
CA ASP A 393 -27.42 11.23 -19.09
C ASP A 393 -28.19 12.53 -18.92
N GLY A 394 -28.46 13.23 -20.02
CA GLY A 394 -29.10 14.54 -20.06
C GLY A 394 -30.56 14.52 -20.50
N GLU A 395 -31.19 13.35 -20.62
CA GLU A 395 -32.54 13.20 -21.18
C GLU A 395 -33.60 14.09 -20.50
N TRP A 396 -33.49 14.25 -19.18
CA TRP A 396 -34.42 15.05 -18.37
C TRP A 396 -34.01 16.50 -18.17
N ILE A 397 -32.82 16.90 -18.64
CA ILE A 397 -32.29 18.26 -18.52
C ILE A 397 -32.74 19.06 -19.75
N LYS A 398 -33.84 19.79 -19.62
CA LYS A 398 -34.44 20.58 -20.71
C LYS A 398 -34.12 22.06 -20.59
N PHE A 399 -33.87 22.53 -19.38
CA PHE A 399 -33.56 23.93 -19.10
C PHE A 399 -32.28 24.03 -18.25
N VAL A 400 -31.44 25.02 -18.57
CA VAL A 400 -30.29 25.36 -17.73
C VAL A 400 -30.19 26.87 -17.59
N ASP A 401 -30.03 27.33 -16.35
CA ASP A 401 -29.69 28.71 -16.07
C ASP A 401 -28.16 28.91 -16.00
N SER A 402 -27.73 30.16 -15.82
CA SER A 402 -26.31 30.50 -15.75
C SER A 402 -25.57 29.83 -14.56
N THR A 403 -26.28 29.53 -13.47
CA THR A 403 -25.71 28.89 -12.29
C THR A 403 -25.53 27.40 -12.53
N VAL A 404 -26.52 26.74 -13.13
CA VAL A 404 -26.46 25.33 -13.54
C VAL A 404 -25.30 25.11 -14.52
N VAL A 405 -25.14 26.01 -15.50
CA VAL A 405 -24.02 25.98 -16.46
C VAL A 405 -22.66 26.11 -15.76
N ARG A 406 -22.52 27.03 -14.78
CA ARG A 406 -21.29 27.16 -13.98
C ARG A 406 -21.03 25.91 -13.17
N ASN A 407 -22.04 25.39 -12.48
CA ASN A 407 -21.92 24.20 -11.65
C ASN A 407 -21.54 22.97 -12.47
N LEU A 408 -22.20 22.72 -13.60
CA LEU A 408 -21.81 21.65 -14.51
C LEU A 408 -20.36 21.82 -15.01
N SER A 409 -19.94 23.04 -15.33
CA SER A 409 -18.54 23.27 -15.72
C SER A 409 -17.57 22.96 -14.60
N SER A 410 -17.85 23.39 -13.37
CA SER A 410 -17.03 23.09 -12.20
C SER A 410 -16.99 21.58 -11.94
N THR A 411 -18.14 20.90 -11.90
CA THR A 411 -18.23 19.43 -11.74
C THR A 411 -17.41 18.68 -12.79
N VAL A 412 -17.53 19.04 -14.07
CA VAL A 412 -16.73 18.42 -15.14
C VAL A 412 -15.24 18.70 -14.96
N SER A 413 -14.88 19.90 -14.51
CA SER A 413 -13.48 20.23 -14.20
C SER A 413 -12.96 19.42 -13.03
N ASP A 414 -13.72 19.30 -11.94
CA ASP A 414 -13.35 18.56 -10.74
C ASP A 414 -13.19 17.06 -11.05
N ILE A 415 -14.10 16.49 -11.85
CA ILE A 415 -14.01 15.07 -12.28
C ILE A 415 -12.80 14.86 -13.21
N ARG A 416 -12.54 15.79 -14.15
CA ARG A 416 -11.35 15.71 -15.02
C ARG A 416 -10.04 15.95 -14.27
N GLN A 417 -10.05 16.77 -13.22
CA GLN A 417 -8.90 16.93 -12.32
C GLN A 417 -8.61 15.66 -11.52
N GLN A 418 -9.62 14.80 -11.32
CA GLN A 418 -9.44 13.44 -10.81
C GLN A 418 -9.02 12.45 -11.91
N GLU A 419 -8.58 12.93 -13.07
CA GLU A 419 -8.13 12.14 -14.24
C GLU A 419 -9.18 11.16 -14.78
N ARG A 420 -10.47 11.48 -14.62
CA ARG A 420 -11.57 10.65 -15.11
C ARG A 420 -12.16 11.21 -16.40
N HIS A 421 -12.62 10.29 -17.24
CA HIS A 421 -13.30 10.65 -18.47
C HIS A 421 -14.75 10.99 -18.18
N VAL A 422 -15.20 12.14 -18.69
CA VAL A 422 -16.61 12.53 -18.63
C VAL A 422 -17.19 12.43 -20.03
N LEU A 423 -18.38 11.86 -20.15
CA LEU A 423 -19.16 11.81 -21.37
C LEU A 423 -20.55 12.38 -21.10
N LEU A 424 -21.06 13.21 -22.00
CA LEU A 424 -22.39 13.81 -21.92
C LEU A 424 -23.27 13.19 -23.00
N TRP A 425 -24.35 12.51 -22.61
CA TRP A 425 -25.19 11.74 -23.53
C TRP A 425 -26.66 12.17 -23.47
N ARG A 426 -27.35 12.21 -24.61
CA ARG A 426 -28.78 12.59 -24.76
C ARG A 426 -29.19 13.97 -24.21
N TRP A 427 -28.33 14.98 -24.37
CA TRP A 427 -28.65 16.36 -23.97
C TRP A 427 -29.47 17.14 -25.01
N ASP A 428 -30.39 18.00 -24.57
CA ASP A 428 -31.19 18.88 -25.44
C ASP A 428 -30.34 19.92 -26.20
N LYS A 429 -30.77 20.30 -27.42
CA LYS A 429 -30.05 21.25 -28.29
C LYS A 429 -29.90 22.65 -27.66
N ASN A 430 -30.90 23.12 -26.91
CA ASN A 430 -30.88 24.43 -26.27
C ASN A 430 -29.85 24.45 -25.13
N VAL A 431 -29.81 23.38 -24.35
CA VAL A 431 -28.85 23.21 -23.24
C VAL A 431 -27.41 23.09 -23.76
N ARG A 432 -27.19 22.31 -24.83
CA ARG A 432 -25.87 22.24 -25.50
C ARG A 432 -25.41 23.61 -25.97
N SER A 433 -26.32 24.37 -26.58
CA SER A 433 -26.02 25.72 -27.07
C SER A 433 -25.63 26.67 -25.93
N ALA A 434 -26.29 26.59 -24.77
CA ALA A 434 -25.91 27.36 -23.58
C ALA A 434 -24.51 27.00 -23.07
N LEU A 435 -24.19 25.70 -23.00
CA LEU A 435 -22.86 25.22 -22.58
C LEU A 435 -21.75 25.60 -23.58
N TYR A 436 -22.04 25.56 -24.88
CA TYR A 436 -21.12 26.02 -25.92
C TYR A 436 -20.88 27.53 -25.87
N ARG A 437 -21.91 28.34 -25.61
CA ARG A 437 -21.78 29.79 -25.41
C ARG A 437 -20.90 30.12 -24.20
N PHE A 438 -20.91 29.29 -23.16
CA PHE A 438 -20.05 29.48 -21.99
C PHE A 438 -18.59 29.06 -22.26
N LYS A 439 -18.34 27.81 -22.65
CA LYS A 439 -16.98 27.30 -22.96
C LYS A 439 -17.00 26.21 -24.05
N LYS A 440 -17.10 26.62 -25.32
CA LYS A 440 -17.16 25.72 -26.49
C LYS A 440 -16.05 24.65 -26.52
N HIS A 441 -14.79 25.05 -26.37
CA HIS A 441 -13.64 24.13 -26.45
C HIS A 441 -13.68 23.01 -25.38
N LYS A 442 -14.28 23.28 -24.22
CA LYS A 442 -14.35 22.33 -23.11
C LYS A 442 -15.47 21.30 -23.31
N PHE A 443 -16.62 21.73 -23.82
CA PHE A 443 -17.83 20.90 -23.91
C PHE A 443 -18.04 20.23 -25.27
N MET A 444 -17.55 20.80 -26.36
CA MET A 444 -17.71 20.22 -27.70
C MET A 444 -17.21 18.76 -27.84
N PRO A 445 -16.07 18.34 -27.26
CA PRO A 445 -15.63 16.94 -27.36
C PRO A 445 -16.38 15.99 -26.40
N LEU A 446 -17.18 16.52 -25.47
CA LEU A 446 -17.85 15.73 -24.43
C LEU A 446 -19.19 15.15 -24.86
N PHE A 447 -19.88 15.80 -25.81
CA PHE A 447 -21.21 15.37 -26.25
C PHE A 447 -21.14 14.19 -27.20
N LYS A 448 -21.91 13.15 -26.91
CA LYS A 448 -22.05 11.93 -27.73
C LYS A 448 -23.50 11.77 -28.18
N ASN A 449 -23.68 11.32 -29.43
CA ASN A 449 -24.97 11.31 -30.13
C ASN A 449 -25.52 9.92 -30.43
N GLU A 450 -24.96 8.88 -29.80
CA GLU A 450 -25.30 7.50 -30.15
C GLU A 450 -26.61 7.05 -29.47
N GLU A 451 -27.22 5.99 -29.99
CA GLU A 451 -28.58 5.57 -29.63
C GLU A 451 -28.64 4.88 -28.25
N THR A 452 -27.59 4.14 -27.86
CA THR A 452 -27.50 3.40 -26.59
C THR A 452 -26.28 3.83 -25.79
N ALA A 453 -26.37 3.74 -24.44
CA ALA A 453 -25.25 4.03 -23.55
C ALA A 453 -24.05 3.12 -23.85
N GLU A 454 -24.35 1.86 -24.17
CA GLU A 454 -23.41 0.82 -24.57
C GLU A 454 -22.61 1.23 -25.80
N MET A 455 -23.26 1.71 -26.87
CA MET A 455 -22.58 2.17 -28.08
C MET A 455 -21.68 3.39 -27.79
N VAL A 456 -22.15 4.34 -26.96
CA VAL A 456 -21.33 5.49 -26.54
C VAL A 456 -20.04 5.07 -25.84
N ILE A 457 -20.13 4.02 -25.01
CA ILE A 457 -18.99 3.48 -24.26
C ILE A 457 -18.10 2.64 -25.19
N GLU A 458 -18.69 1.83 -26.07
CA GLU A 458 -18.01 0.92 -26.99
C GLU A 458 -17.26 1.67 -28.12
N ASN A 459 -17.85 2.73 -28.68
CA ASN A 459 -17.17 3.61 -29.64
C ASN A 459 -16.07 4.45 -28.99
N TRP A 460 -16.08 4.59 -27.67
CA TRP A 460 -14.99 5.20 -26.92
C TRP A 460 -13.90 4.16 -26.54
N LYS A 461 -14.29 2.92 -26.20
CA LYS A 461 -13.40 1.78 -25.90
C LYS A 461 -14.06 0.46 -26.35
N PRO A 462 -13.69 -0.10 -27.51
CA PRO A 462 -14.37 -1.27 -28.08
C PRO A 462 -14.17 -2.53 -27.22
N GLY A 463 -15.24 -3.30 -27.00
CA GLY A 463 -15.23 -4.57 -26.25
C GLY A 463 -15.73 -4.54 -24.80
N TYR A 464 -16.56 -3.57 -24.42
CA TYR A 464 -16.99 -3.36 -23.02
C TYR A 464 -18.49 -3.62 -22.82
N SER A 465 -18.88 -4.39 -21.79
CA SER A 465 -20.28 -4.84 -21.61
C SER A 465 -20.79 -4.88 -20.17
N ASN A 466 -20.25 -4.09 -19.23
CA ASN A 466 -20.69 -4.17 -17.82
C ASN A 466 -21.09 -2.81 -17.20
N GLU A 467 -22.38 -2.65 -16.94
CA GLU A 467 -22.98 -1.38 -16.52
C GLU A 467 -23.24 -1.30 -15.02
N SER A 468 -23.15 -0.10 -14.45
CA SER A 468 -23.58 0.20 -13.07
C SER A 468 -24.51 1.41 -13.09
N TYR A 469 -25.82 1.19 -12.89
CA TYR A 469 -26.84 2.22 -12.93
C TYR A 469 -27.00 2.91 -11.57
N VAL A 470 -26.97 4.26 -11.55
CA VAL A 470 -27.36 5.04 -10.37
C VAL A 470 -28.34 6.13 -10.79
N ASN A 471 -29.60 5.99 -10.39
CA ASN A 471 -30.59 7.05 -10.53
C ASN A 471 -30.39 8.08 -9.42
N ILE A 472 -30.31 9.35 -9.81
CA ILE A 472 -30.25 10.48 -8.88
C ILE A 472 -31.62 11.13 -8.84
N ALA A 473 -32.42 10.68 -7.86
CA ALA A 473 -33.63 11.34 -7.40
C ALA A 473 -33.34 12.62 -6.61
#